data_AF-A0A0E2E1T7-F1
#
_entry.id   AF-A0A0E2E1T7-F1
#
_cell.length_a   1.000
_cell.length_b   1.000
_cell.length_c   1.000
_cell.angle_alpha   90.00
_cell.angle_beta   90.00
_cell.angle_gamma   90.00
#
_symmetry.space_group_name_H-M   'P 1'
#
loop_
_entity.id
_entity.type
_entity.pdbx_description
1 polymer ?
#
loop_
_entity_poly.entity_id
_entity_poly.type
_entity_poly.pdbx_seq_one_letter_code
_entity_poly.pdbx_strand_id
1 'polypeptide(L)'
;MNKKLFFVILIVFFFSSSFYAQKVSEKKDIAVFATSYYGRHIPNEFIEMIDEAIMNVFFNLERFNIIGLEYRLASTDVDIFIELINRSREENTELPESVLMGLEAFTKADWEKTVNSYYVVMPIIKDYSISMERYDDLFLGETDGYRVEIALEFYIYSSKEDLREKIDIKISSIDKTYEKAYNTALKSLSKKLDLELRKIEAFTIKTGIIKAEKGTVHFELGKKMGVKLGDEYVVLSEDGRREIGLIVVTETESDFSKGLILYSKKPLNLGDAIKEVPHGPFEYRTYALGEFGLFFAERGLYDGGGTFGINVSGTRGFYRFRPCFGIEMTFDSQSPKILSIGAPITIFGGAEIGNTYLRRLQILPTIQFYYTMIVTDSKKSIPIPAGAGLKAFVHISFLVTKNFKIGGDVGVKTGATFYNGIGGILRFTAGIGFTIKL
;
A
#
# COMPACT_ATOMS: atom_id res chain seq x y z
N MET A 1 -60.26 2.87 -28.42
CA MET A 1 -59.04 2.84 -27.58
C MET A 1 -57.83 3.08 -28.49
N ASN A 2 -57.19 4.25 -28.38
CA ASN A 2 -56.26 4.76 -29.39
C ASN A 2 -54.97 3.91 -29.48
N LYS A 3 -54.70 3.33 -30.65
CA LYS A 3 -53.47 2.56 -30.94
C LYS A 3 -52.17 3.34 -30.65
N LYS A 4 -52.23 4.67 -30.65
CA LYS A 4 -51.11 5.56 -30.24
C LYS A 4 -50.82 5.54 -28.74
N LEU A 5 -51.83 5.32 -27.88
CA LEU A 5 -51.65 5.26 -26.43
C LEU A 5 -50.98 3.95 -26.01
N PHE A 6 -51.29 2.85 -26.72
CA PHE A 6 -50.66 1.54 -26.50
C PHE A 6 -49.18 1.54 -26.88
N PHE A 7 -48.79 2.28 -27.93
CA PHE A 7 -47.39 2.40 -28.36
C PHE A 7 -46.54 3.25 -27.40
N VAL A 8 -47.13 4.26 -26.77
CA VAL A 8 -46.44 5.09 -25.76
C VAL A 8 -46.22 4.31 -24.46
N ILE A 9 -47.17 3.49 -24.03
CA ILE A 9 -47.02 2.60 -22.86
C ILE A 9 -45.97 1.51 -23.12
N LEU A 10 -45.89 0.99 -24.37
CA LEU A 10 -44.88 -0.01 -24.74
C LEU A 10 -43.45 0.57 -24.81
N ILE A 11 -43.29 1.84 -25.21
CA ILE A 11 -41.98 2.52 -25.22
C ILE A 11 -41.49 2.85 -23.80
N VAL A 12 -42.40 3.17 -22.87
CA VAL A 12 -42.04 3.38 -21.45
C VAL A 12 -41.63 2.06 -20.77
N PHE A 13 -42.20 0.92 -21.19
CA PHE A 13 -41.80 -0.40 -20.67
C PHE A 13 -40.49 -0.96 -21.28
N PHE A 14 -40.08 -0.50 -22.46
CA PHE A 14 -38.80 -0.92 -23.07
C PHE A 14 -37.59 -0.07 -22.65
N PHE A 15 -37.81 1.04 -21.94
CA PHE A 15 -36.76 1.86 -21.32
C PHE A 15 -36.52 1.56 -19.84
N SER A 16 -37.05 0.44 -19.32
CA SER A 16 -36.51 -0.14 -18.09
C SER A 16 -35.21 -0.91 -18.41
N SER A 17 -34.18 -0.19 -18.86
CA SER A 17 -32.82 -0.68 -18.65
C SER A 17 -32.70 -0.96 -17.17
N SER A 18 -32.33 -2.19 -16.80
CA SER A 18 -31.98 -2.53 -15.42
C SER A 18 -30.95 -1.51 -14.96
N PHE A 19 -31.39 -0.49 -14.22
CA PHE A 19 -30.49 0.31 -13.40
C PHE A 19 -29.89 -0.71 -12.44
N TYR A 20 -28.67 -1.17 -12.75
CA TYR A 20 -27.86 -1.85 -11.75
C TYR A 20 -27.79 -0.86 -10.60
N ALA A 21 -28.51 -1.18 -9.52
CA ALA A 21 -28.46 -0.40 -8.30
C ALA A 21 -26.98 -0.30 -7.94
N GLN A 22 -26.47 0.93 -7.95
CA GLN A 22 -25.10 1.21 -7.58
C GLN A 22 -24.88 0.71 -6.17
N LYS A 23 -24.03 -0.32 -6.02
CA LYS A 23 -23.68 -0.84 -4.70
C LYS A 23 -22.68 0.11 -4.06
N VAL A 24 -23.19 1.07 -3.30
CA VAL A 24 -22.39 1.96 -2.45
C VAL A 24 -22.00 1.21 -1.19
N SER A 25 -20.73 1.28 -0.81
CA SER A 25 -20.23 0.68 0.41
C SER A 25 -20.76 1.42 1.63
N GLU A 26 -21.30 0.66 2.59
CA GLU A 26 -21.75 1.14 3.89
C GLU A 26 -20.83 0.62 4.99
N LYS A 27 -20.77 1.32 6.13
CA LYS A 27 -20.07 0.81 7.30
C LYS A 27 -20.79 -0.40 7.84
N LYS A 28 -20.03 -1.48 7.99
CA LYS A 28 -20.49 -2.76 8.52
C LYS A 28 -19.75 -3.06 9.83
N ASP A 29 -20.39 -3.76 10.74
CA ASP A 29 -19.77 -4.20 11.99
C ASP A 29 -18.85 -5.40 11.70
N ILE A 30 -17.64 -5.37 12.25
CA ILE A 30 -16.66 -6.45 12.16
C ILE A 30 -16.22 -6.88 13.55
N ALA A 31 -16.43 -8.15 13.86
CA ALA A 31 -15.92 -8.77 15.07
C ALA A 31 -14.51 -9.28 14.82
N VAL A 32 -13.54 -8.84 15.64
CA VAL A 32 -12.14 -9.26 15.54
C VAL A 32 -11.77 -9.96 16.84
N PHE A 33 -11.46 -11.25 16.73
CA PHE A 33 -11.01 -12.08 17.85
C PHE A 33 -9.57 -11.77 18.21
N ALA A 34 -9.22 -12.02 19.48
CA ALA A 34 -7.84 -12.04 19.92
C ALA A 34 -7.09 -13.19 19.22
N THR A 35 -5.80 -13.00 19.01
CA THR A 35 -4.98 -13.89 18.22
C THR A 35 -4.73 -15.20 18.94
N SER A 36 -5.14 -16.28 18.30
CA SER A 36 -4.91 -17.64 18.76
C SER A 36 -3.54 -18.15 18.32
N TYR A 37 -3.02 -19.21 18.94
CA TYR A 37 -1.71 -19.76 18.60
C TYR A 37 -1.66 -21.28 18.84
N TYR A 38 -0.76 -21.98 18.12
CA TYR A 38 -0.48 -23.41 18.35
C TYR A 38 0.87 -23.62 19.02
N GLY A 39 0.91 -24.63 19.90
CA GLY A 39 2.17 -25.26 20.30
C GLY A 39 3.01 -24.43 21.25
N ARG A 40 4.25 -24.11 20.83
CA ARG A 40 5.33 -23.58 21.68
C ARG A 40 4.85 -22.38 22.49
N HIS A 41 5.28 -22.29 23.75
CA HIS A 41 4.97 -21.15 24.62
C HIS A 41 5.45 -19.85 23.97
N ILE A 42 4.51 -19.02 23.54
CA ILE A 42 4.74 -17.65 23.07
C ILE A 42 4.57 -16.72 24.27
N PRO A 43 5.51 -15.80 24.56
CA PRO A 43 5.36 -14.85 25.65
C PRO A 43 4.07 -14.01 25.50
N ASN A 44 3.33 -13.80 26.60
CA ASN A 44 2.04 -13.09 26.56
C ASN A 44 2.16 -11.66 26.02
N GLU A 45 3.18 -10.91 26.46
CA GLU A 45 3.46 -9.55 25.96
C GLU A 45 3.56 -9.50 24.43
N PHE A 46 4.12 -10.55 23.83
CA PHE A 46 4.25 -10.64 22.38
C PHE A 46 2.88 -10.83 21.70
N ILE A 47 2.02 -11.68 22.25
CA ILE A 47 0.67 -11.90 21.74
C ILE A 47 -0.15 -10.61 21.82
N GLU A 48 -0.09 -9.91 22.95
CA GLU A 48 -0.80 -8.63 23.15
C GLU A 48 -0.37 -7.57 22.14
N MET A 49 0.93 -7.48 21.83
CA MET A 49 1.44 -6.55 20.81
C MET A 49 1.00 -6.95 19.39
N ILE A 50 0.86 -8.23 19.08
CA ILE A 50 0.26 -8.69 17.81
C ILE A 50 -1.22 -8.30 17.76
N ASP A 51 -1.96 -8.55 18.84
CA ASP A 51 -3.38 -8.21 18.95
C ASP A 51 -3.60 -6.71 18.71
N GLU A 52 -2.80 -5.87 19.36
CA GLU A 52 -2.83 -4.42 19.17
C GLU A 52 -2.51 -4.03 17.72
N ALA A 53 -1.46 -4.62 17.13
CA ALA A 53 -1.07 -4.34 15.75
C ALA A 53 -2.17 -4.72 14.73
N ILE A 54 -2.87 -5.84 14.95
CA ILE A 54 -3.99 -6.29 14.12
C ILE A 54 -5.19 -5.37 14.31
N MET A 55 -5.58 -5.07 15.54
CA MET A 55 -6.70 -4.18 15.85
C MET A 55 -6.48 -2.80 15.23
N ASN A 56 -5.27 -2.25 15.35
CA ASN A 56 -4.90 -0.98 14.73
C ASN A 56 -5.07 -0.99 13.19
N VAL A 57 -4.84 -2.11 12.50
CA VAL A 57 -5.12 -2.21 11.05
C VAL A 57 -6.61 -2.05 10.78
N PHE A 58 -7.46 -2.77 11.51
CA PHE A 58 -8.91 -2.70 11.32
C PHE A 58 -9.47 -1.31 11.66
N PHE A 59 -8.98 -0.66 12.72
CA PHE A 59 -9.35 0.72 13.02
C PHE A 59 -8.91 1.69 11.90
N ASN A 60 -7.69 1.55 11.38
CA ASN A 60 -7.14 2.41 10.33
C ASN A 60 -7.79 2.22 8.94
N LEU A 61 -8.56 1.15 8.73
CA LEU A 61 -9.38 0.97 7.53
C LEU A 61 -10.58 1.91 7.51
N GLU A 62 -11.05 2.35 8.68
CA GLU A 62 -12.14 3.33 8.94
C GLU A 62 -13.53 2.93 8.39
N ARG A 63 -13.63 1.99 7.45
CA ARG A 63 -14.84 1.52 6.75
C ARG A 63 -15.66 0.48 7.54
N PHE A 64 -15.27 0.17 8.76
CA PHE A 64 -15.96 -0.78 9.63
C PHE A 64 -16.18 -0.19 11.03
N ASN A 65 -17.20 -0.68 11.72
CA ASN A 65 -17.31 -0.50 13.16
C ASN A 65 -16.68 -1.72 13.82
N ILE A 66 -15.63 -1.50 14.62
CA ILE A 66 -14.84 -2.61 15.16
C ILE A 66 -15.41 -3.07 16.49
N ILE A 67 -15.65 -4.38 16.60
CA ILE A 67 -15.99 -5.08 17.83
C ILE A 67 -14.78 -5.95 18.19
N GLY A 68 -13.95 -5.47 19.12
CA GLY A 68 -12.83 -6.26 19.65
C GLY A 68 -13.34 -7.31 20.64
N LEU A 69 -12.88 -8.55 20.49
CA LEU A 69 -13.24 -9.68 21.35
C LEU A 69 -11.97 -10.22 22.01
N GLU A 70 -12.04 -10.50 23.31
CA GLU A 70 -10.88 -10.96 24.11
C GLU A 70 -10.63 -12.47 23.98
N TYR A 71 -11.58 -13.20 23.40
CA TYR A 71 -11.58 -14.66 23.27
C TYR A 71 -10.62 -15.13 22.17
N ARG A 72 -9.93 -16.26 22.41
CA ARG A 72 -9.00 -16.90 21.47
C ARG A 72 -9.51 -18.27 21.05
N LEU A 73 -9.89 -18.41 19.78
CA LEU A 73 -10.40 -19.68 19.23
C LEU A 73 -9.27 -20.58 18.71
N ALA A 74 -9.20 -21.84 19.14
CA ALA A 74 -8.24 -22.79 18.55
C ALA A 74 -8.61 -23.08 17.06
N SER A 75 -7.64 -23.45 16.20
CA SER A 75 -7.89 -23.60 14.75
C SER A 75 -8.83 -24.74 14.42
N THR A 76 -8.82 -25.79 15.25
CA THR A 76 -9.76 -26.90 15.10
C THR A 76 -11.20 -26.44 15.30
N ASP A 77 -11.38 -25.30 15.96
CA ASP A 77 -12.68 -24.81 16.37
C ASP A 77 -13.22 -23.76 15.39
N VAL A 78 -12.48 -23.34 14.36
CA VAL A 78 -12.95 -22.35 13.38
C VAL A 78 -14.15 -22.87 12.58
N ASP A 79 -14.08 -24.11 12.10
CA ASP A 79 -15.19 -24.73 11.36
C ASP A 79 -16.38 -25.00 12.28
N ILE A 80 -16.11 -25.47 13.51
CA ILE A 80 -17.12 -25.70 14.56
C ILE A 80 -17.78 -24.37 14.95
N PHE A 81 -17.00 -23.30 15.06
CA PHE A 81 -17.47 -21.95 15.36
C PHE A 81 -18.38 -21.45 14.23
N ILE A 82 -17.98 -21.61 12.96
CA ILE A 82 -18.82 -21.26 11.80
C ILE A 82 -20.16 -22.01 11.86
N GLU A 83 -20.14 -23.32 12.16
CA GLU A 83 -21.34 -24.14 12.32
C GLU A 83 -22.23 -23.63 13.46
N LEU A 84 -21.64 -23.31 14.61
CA LEU A 84 -22.37 -22.83 15.79
C LEU A 84 -22.96 -21.43 15.59
N ILE A 85 -22.27 -20.53 14.88
CA ILE A 85 -22.81 -19.23 14.46
C ILE A 85 -24.03 -19.44 13.55
N ASN A 86 -23.96 -20.37 12.60
CA ASN A 86 -25.08 -20.66 11.69
C ASN A 86 -26.27 -21.22 12.46
N ARG A 87 -26.06 -22.23 13.32
CA ARG A 87 -27.12 -22.81 14.16
C ARG A 87 -27.76 -21.77 15.08
N SER A 88 -26.95 -20.93 15.71
CA SER A 88 -27.44 -19.87 16.62
C SER A 88 -28.33 -18.84 15.90
N ARG A 89 -28.16 -18.63 14.59
CA ARG A 89 -29.05 -17.73 13.81
C ARG A 89 -30.32 -18.42 13.34
N GLU A 90 -30.24 -19.70 12.98
CA GLU A 90 -31.37 -20.46 12.42
C GLU A 90 -32.41 -20.80 13.49
N GLU A 91 -31.98 -21.11 14.71
CA GLU A 91 -32.87 -21.70 15.71
C GLU A 91 -33.58 -20.67 16.61
N ASN A 92 -33.25 -19.37 16.55
CA ASN A 92 -33.83 -18.34 17.45
C ASN A 92 -33.87 -18.78 18.94
N THR A 93 -32.93 -19.65 19.34
CA THR A 93 -32.93 -20.30 20.64
C THR A 93 -32.57 -19.31 21.73
N GLU A 94 -33.25 -19.37 22.87
CA GLU A 94 -32.83 -18.61 24.05
C GLU A 94 -31.39 -18.96 24.41
N LEU A 95 -30.49 -17.99 24.24
CA LEU A 95 -29.07 -18.20 24.51
C LEU A 95 -28.84 -18.36 26.02
N PRO A 96 -28.04 -19.38 26.43
CA PRO A 96 -27.60 -19.52 27.82
C PRO A 96 -26.74 -18.33 28.25
N GLU A 97 -26.59 -18.09 29.55
CA GLU A 97 -25.80 -16.99 30.09
C GLU A 97 -24.33 -17.04 29.64
N SER A 98 -23.80 -18.24 29.42
CA SER A 98 -22.50 -18.47 28.80
C SER A 98 -22.56 -19.51 27.69
N VAL A 99 -21.84 -19.26 26.59
CA VAL A 99 -21.70 -20.17 25.46
C VAL A 99 -20.25 -20.69 25.43
N LEU A 100 -20.08 -22.00 25.58
CA LEU A 100 -18.76 -22.64 25.53
C LEU A 100 -18.34 -22.88 24.06
N MET A 101 -17.11 -22.48 23.74
CA MET A 101 -16.48 -22.62 22.43
C MET A 101 -15.03 -23.06 22.62
N GLY A 102 -14.75 -24.33 22.35
CA GLY A 102 -13.46 -24.92 22.68
C GLY A 102 -13.22 -24.85 24.20
N LEU A 103 -12.20 -24.09 24.61
CA LEU A 103 -11.86 -23.84 26.01
C LEU A 103 -12.36 -22.47 26.54
N GLU A 104 -12.99 -21.66 25.68
CA GLU A 104 -13.43 -20.31 26.02
C GLU A 104 -14.92 -20.27 26.36
N ALA A 105 -15.28 -19.49 27.38
CA ALA A 105 -16.66 -19.28 27.79
C ALA A 105 -17.10 -17.86 27.42
N PHE A 106 -17.89 -17.74 26.36
CA PHE A 106 -18.41 -16.46 25.87
C PHE A 106 -19.53 -15.98 26.76
N THR A 107 -19.55 -14.69 27.10
CA THR A 107 -20.76 -14.08 27.64
C THR A 107 -21.86 -14.07 26.59
N LYS A 108 -23.13 -14.17 27.02
CA LYS A 108 -24.27 -14.03 26.11
C LYS A 108 -24.20 -12.75 25.26
N ALA A 109 -23.83 -11.62 25.87
CA ALA A 109 -23.76 -10.34 25.19
C ALA A 109 -22.69 -10.30 24.08
N ASP A 110 -21.51 -10.87 24.33
CA ASP A 110 -20.45 -10.91 23.32
C ASP A 110 -20.73 -11.93 22.23
N TRP A 111 -21.36 -13.05 22.59
CA TRP A 111 -21.84 -14.04 21.63
C TRP A 111 -22.87 -13.41 20.68
N GLU A 112 -23.87 -12.71 21.21
CA GLU A 112 -24.88 -12.01 20.40
C GLU A 112 -24.26 -10.94 19.48
N LYS A 113 -23.30 -10.14 19.97
CA LYS A 113 -22.57 -9.17 19.14
C LYS A 113 -21.80 -9.86 18.01
N THR A 114 -21.12 -10.96 18.31
CA THR A 114 -20.34 -11.74 17.33
C THR A 114 -21.24 -12.33 16.27
N VAL A 115 -22.31 -13.01 16.68
CA VAL A 115 -23.31 -13.61 15.78
C VAL A 115 -23.96 -12.55 14.91
N ASN A 116 -24.23 -11.35 15.42
CA ASN A 116 -24.89 -10.30 14.66
C ASN A 116 -23.95 -9.45 13.79
N SER A 117 -22.64 -9.51 14.05
CA SER A 117 -21.63 -8.83 13.25
C SER A 117 -21.73 -9.24 11.77
N TYR A 118 -21.33 -8.32 10.89
CA TYR A 118 -21.37 -8.59 9.46
C TYR A 118 -20.22 -9.51 9.04
N TYR A 119 -19.05 -9.24 9.58
CA TYR A 119 -17.84 -10.02 9.36
C TYR A 119 -17.25 -10.48 10.68
N VAL A 120 -16.70 -11.67 10.68
CA VAL A 120 -15.93 -12.22 11.80
C VAL A 120 -14.51 -12.50 11.32
N VAL A 121 -13.52 -12.05 12.09
CA VAL A 121 -12.09 -12.23 11.82
C VAL A 121 -11.46 -13.02 12.95
N MET A 122 -10.79 -14.12 12.59
CA MET A 122 -10.09 -15.01 13.50
C MET A 122 -8.61 -15.07 13.11
N PRO A 123 -7.75 -14.30 13.79
CA PRO A 123 -6.31 -14.32 13.57
C PRO A 123 -5.64 -15.46 14.34
N ILE A 124 -4.64 -16.09 13.73
CA ILE A 124 -3.98 -17.29 14.23
C ILE A 124 -2.47 -17.24 13.95
N ILE A 125 -1.63 -17.34 14.99
CA ILE A 125 -0.18 -17.55 14.86
C ILE A 125 0.08 -19.01 14.50
N LYS A 126 0.62 -19.24 13.30
CA LYS A 126 1.04 -20.57 12.82
C LYS A 126 2.45 -20.90 13.23
N ASP A 127 3.34 -19.93 13.16
CA ASP A 127 4.74 -20.13 13.50
C ASP A 127 5.35 -18.85 14.07
N TYR A 128 6.28 -19.05 14.98
CA TYR A 128 7.01 -18.00 15.66
C TYR A 128 8.42 -18.45 15.99
N SER A 129 9.40 -17.66 15.55
CA SER A 129 10.78 -17.88 15.93
C SER A 129 11.48 -16.57 16.28
N ILE A 130 12.28 -16.64 17.34
CA ILE A 130 13.34 -15.68 17.61
C ILE A 130 14.65 -16.44 17.53
N SER A 131 15.60 -15.91 16.78
CA SER A 131 16.96 -16.43 16.77
C SER A 131 17.96 -15.28 16.86
N MET A 132 19.08 -15.53 17.52
CA MET A 132 20.24 -14.68 17.37
C MET A 132 20.97 -15.12 16.12
N GLU A 133 21.27 -14.18 15.25
CA GLU A 133 22.08 -14.43 14.07
C GLU A 133 22.97 -13.24 13.74
N ARG A 134 24.03 -13.51 13.01
CA ARG A 134 24.95 -12.50 12.53
C ARG A 134 24.40 -11.90 11.24
N TYR A 135 24.23 -10.59 11.21
CA TYR A 135 23.75 -9.87 10.03
C TYR A 135 24.62 -8.69 9.71
N ASP A 136 24.57 -8.26 8.46
CA ASP A 136 25.36 -7.13 7.97
C ASP A 136 24.55 -5.84 8.16
N ASP A 137 24.97 -5.01 9.11
CA ASP A 137 24.39 -3.69 9.32
C ASP A 137 25.06 -2.69 8.39
N LEU A 138 24.26 -1.91 7.68
CA LEU A 138 24.72 -0.98 6.64
C LEU A 138 25.76 0.05 7.13
N PHE A 139 25.82 0.34 8.43
CA PHE A 139 26.74 1.31 9.04
C PHE A 139 27.82 0.69 9.92
N LEU A 140 27.56 -0.47 10.51
CA LEU A 140 28.43 -1.08 11.52
C LEU A 140 29.08 -2.40 11.07
N GLY A 141 28.76 -2.89 9.87
CA GLY A 141 29.24 -4.17 9.34
C GLY A 141 28.58 -5.36 10.05
N GLU A 142 29.25 -6.52 10.01
CA GLU A 142 28.74 -7.73 10.66
C GLU A 142 28.55 -7.54 12.16
N THR A 143 27.30 -7.63 12.60
CA THR A 143 26.91 -7.53 14.00
C THR A 143 25.93 -8.64 14.37
N ASP A 144 25.89 -9.00 15.64
CA ASP A 144 24.90 -9.95 16.12
C ASP A 144 23.56 -9.22 16.30
N GLY A 145 22.49 -9.86 15.86
CA GLY A 145 21.14 -9.32 15.90
C GLY A 145 20.11 -10.38 16.26
N TYR A 146 18.91 -9.91 16.57
CA TYR A 146 17.74 -10.74 16.80
C TYR A 146 16.92 -10.78 15.52
N ARG A 147 16.81 -11.95 14.90
CA ARG A 147 15.83 -12.23 13.86
C ARG A 147 14.52 -12.64 14.52
N VAL A 148 13.46 -11.95 14.16
CA VAL A 148 12.09 -12.27 14.56
C VAL A 148 11.31 -12.66 13.31
N GLU A 149 10.70 -13.83 13.32
CA GLU A 149 9.85 -14.34 12.24
C GLU A 149 8.49 -14.75 12.79
N ILE A 150 7.43 -14.31 12.10
CA ILE A 150 6.04 -14.56 12.50
C ILE A 150 5.25 -14.95 11.25
N ALA A 151 4.57 -16.10 11.33
CA ALA A 151 3.59 -16.53 10.36
C ALA A 151 2.20 -16.48 10.98
N LEU A 152 1.32 -15.70 10.36
CA LEU A 152 -0.06 -15.48 10.78
C LEU A 152 -1.01 -15.95 9.69
N GLU A 153 -2.15 -16.50 10.10
CA GLU A 153 -3.29 -16.76 9.23
C GLU A 153 -4.50 -15.99 9.75
N PHE A 154 -5.28 -15.45 8.83
CA PHE A 154 -6.53 -14.76 9.14
C PHE A 154 -7.66 -15.48 8.43
N TYR A 155 -8.64 -15.92 9.20
CA TYR A 155 -9.89 -16.45 8.68
C TYR A 155 -10.95 -15.38 8.77
N ILE A 156 -11.58 -15.05 7.64
CA ILE A 156 -12.59 -14.00 7.55
C ILE A 156 -13.88 -14.65 7.06
N TYR A 157 -14.94 -14.50 7.84
CA TYR A 157 -16.22 -15.12 7.60
C TYR A 157 -17.36 -14.09 7.53
N SER A 158 -18.29 -14.30 6.62
CA SER A 158 -19.63 -13.68 6.68
C SER A 158 -20.70 -14.66 6.24
N SER A 159 -21.62 -14.97 7.13
CA SER A 159 -22.86 -15.67 6.77
C SER A 159 -23.87 -14.79 6.04
N LYS A 160 -23.67 -13.46 5.97
CA LYS A 160 -24.58 -12.53 5.27
C LYS A 160 -24.28 -12.43 3.77
N GLU A 161 -23.03 -12.65 3.36
CA GLU A 161 -22.57 -12.58 1.96
C GLU A 161 -21.90 -13.89 1.50
N ASP A 162 -22.08 -15.01 2.24
CA ASP A 162 -21.41 -16.32 2.02
C ASP A 162 -19.90 -16.16 1.75
N LEU A 163 -19.24 -15.37 2.58
CA LEU A 163 -17.82 -15.05 2.46
C LEU A 163 -16.99 -15.99 3.33
N ARG A 164 -15.97 -16.61 2.73
CA ARG A 164 -14.94 -17.42 3.42
C ARG A 164 -13.58 -17.11 2.82
N GLU A 165 -12.85 -16.19 3.44
CA GLU A 165 -11.53 -15.77 2.98
C GLU A 165 -10.45 -16.22 3.97
N LYS A 166 -9.29 -16.61 3.42
CA LYS A 166 -8.10 -16.94 4.20
C LYS A 166 -6.93 -16.09 3.72
N ILE A 167 -6.28 -15.37 4.64
CA ILE A 167 -5.07 -14.60 4.35
C ILE A 167 -3.90 -15.22 5.11
N ASP A 168 -2.82 -15.53 4.40
CA ASP A 168 -1.56 -16.00 4.99
C ASP A 168 -0.52 -14.87 4.94
N ILE A 169 -0.02 -14.45 6.11
CA ILE A 169 0.98 -13.39 6.24
C ILE A 169 2.23 -13.95 6.91
N LYS A 170 3.37 -13.82 6.21
CA LYS A 170 4.69 -14.05 6.79
C LYS A 170 5.46 -12.73 6.89
N ILE A 171 5.99 -12.46 8.08
CA ILE A 171 6.84 -11.32 8.35
C ILE A 171 8.13 -11.77 9.00
N SER A 172 9.22 -11.09 8.66
CA SER A 172 10.54 -11.35 9.19
C SER A 172 11.28 -10.01 9.26
N SER A 173 12.09 -9.85 10.30
CA SER A 173 12.88 -8.64 10.55
C SER A 173 14.10 -9.00 11.36
N ILE A 174 15.17 -8.23 11.20
CA ILE A 174 16.37 -8.34 12.01
C ILE A 174 16.82 -6.97 12.48
N ASP A 175 17.23 -6.87 13.74
CA ASP A 175 17.81 -5.66 14.32
C ASP A 175 18.75 -6.03 15.49
N LYS A 176 19.53 -5.05 15.98
CA LYS A 176 20.46 -5.22 17.10
C LYS A 176 19.74 -5.54 18.41
N THR A 177 18.52 -5.04 18.58
CA THR A 177 17.70 -5.34 19.76
C THR A 177 16.44 -6.08 19.35
N TYR A 178 16.04 -7.03 20.19
CA TYR A 178 14.79 -7.77 20.03
C TYR A 178 13.59 -6.83 19.83
N GLU A 179 13.48 -5.79 20.66
CA GLU A 179 12.39 -4.81 20.59
C GLU A 179 12.31 -4.10 19.23
N LYS A 180 13.45 -3.69 18.66
CA LYS A 180 13.46 -2.99 17.36
C LYS A 180 13.15 -3.92 16.20
N ALA A 181 13.70 -5.14 16.23
CA ALA A 181 13.40 -6.16 15.25
C ALA A 181 11.90 -6.41 15.26
N TYR A 182 11.36 -6.70 16.44
CA TYR A 182 9.94 -6.99 16.61
C TYR A 182 9.02 -5.85 16.17
N ASN A 183 9.26 -4.62 16.63
CA ASN A 183 8.48 -3.46 16.20
C ASN A 183 8.53 -3.23 14.68
N THR A 184 9.63 -3.58 14.03
CA THR A 184 9.78 -3.52 12.57
C THR A 184 8.99 -4.64 11.88
N ALA A 185 8.96 -5.84 12.47
CA ALA A 185 8.10 -6.94 12.03
C ALA A 185 6.63 -6.52 12.09
N LEU A 186 6.16 -5.98 13.22
CA LEU A 186 4.78 -5.53 13.41
C LEU A 186 4.38 -4.41 12.44
N LYS A 187 5.24 -3.42 12.20
CA LYS A 187 4.99 -2.40 11.16
C LYS A 187 4.82 -3.01 9.78
N SER A 188 5.54 -4.10 9.50
CA SER A 188 5.42 -4.82 8.23
C SER A 188 4.12 -5.63 8.18
N LEU A 189 3.69 -6.24 9.30
CA LEU A 189 2.37 -6.88 9.43
C LEU A 189 1.27 -5.88 9.10
N SER A 190 1.27 -4.70 9.75
CA SER A 190 0.21 -3.71 9.54
C SER A 190 0.06 -3.31 8.07
N LYS A 191 1.20 -3.07 7.38
CA LYS A 191 1.20 -2.73 5.95
C LYS A 191 0.71 -3.87 5.06
N LYS A 192 1.14 -5.10 5.32
CA LYS A 192 0.74 -6.27 4.53
C LYS A 192 -0.74 -6.59 4.74
N LEU A 193 -1.20 -6.60 5.99
CA LEU A 193 -2.59 -6.91 6.31
C LEU A 193 -3.56 -5.87 5.74
N ASP A 194 -3.28 -4.57 5.87
CA ASP A 194 -4.10 -3.51 5.25
C ASP A 194 -4.27 -3.73 3.73
N LEU A 195 -3.17 -4.07 3.04
CA LEU A 195 -3.21 -4.36 1.60
C LEU A 195 -4.04 -5.60 1.27
N GLU A 196 -3.81 -6.72 1.96
CA GLU A 196 -4.55 -7.97 1.72
C GLU A 196 -6.04 -7.82 2.03
N LEU A 197 -6.40 -7.12 3.12
CA LEU A 197 -7.80 -6.84 3.44
C LEU A 197 -8.48 -6.01 2.34
N ARG A 198 -7.80 -5.02 1.76
CA ARG A 198 -8.36 -4.22 0.66
C ARG A 198 -8.57 -5.01 -0.65
N LYS A 199 -7.84 -6.12 -0.84
CA LYS A 199 -7.99 -7.00 -2.01
C LYS A 199 -9.24 -7.88 -1.93
N ILE A 200 -9.77 -8.13 -0.73
CA ILE A 200 -11.03 -8.83 -0.54
C ILE A 200 -12.17 -8.00 -1.13
N GLU A 201 -12.90 -8.58 -2.08
CA GLU A 201 -13.93 -7.83 -2.82
C GLU A 201 -15.02 -7.25 -1.92
N ALA A 202 -15.36 -7.94 -0.84
CA ALA A 202 -16.33 -7.50 0.16
C ALA A 202 -15.86 -6.26 0.96
N PHE A 203 -14.54 -6.00 0.98
CA PHE A 203 -13.92 -4.91 1.74
C PHE A 203 -13.43 -3.77 0.84
N THR A 204 -13.25 -4.02 -0.46
CA THR A 204 -12.93 -2.98 -1.44
C THR A 204 -14.07 -1.96 -1.51
N ILE A 205 -13.76 -0.66 -1.43
CA ILE A 205 -14.79 0.39 -1.53
C ILE A 205 -15.38 0.39 -2.94
N LYS A 206 -16.70 0.30 -2.99
CA LYS A 206 -17.52 0.51 -4.19
C LYS A 206 -18.41 1.72 -3.92
N THR A 207 -18.48 2.64 -4.88
CA THR A 207 -19.18 3.91 -4.70
C THR A 207 -19.61 4.49 -6.05
N GLY A 208 -20.18 5.69 -6.03
CA GLY A 208 -20.70 6.39 -7.18
C GLY A 208 -20.26 7.81 -7.36
N ILE A 209 -20.21 8.22 -8.62
CA ILE A 209 -19.99 9.62 -9.01
C ILE A 209 -21.25 10.41 -8.71
N ILE A 210 -21.15 11.40 -7.82
CA ILE A 210 -22.23 12.36 -7.50
C ILE A 210 -22.16 13.62 -8.36
N LYS A 211 -20.99 13.93 -8.91
CA LYS A 211 -20.79 15.08 -9.80
C LYS A 211 -19.64 14.82 -10.75
N ALA A 212 -19.86 15.05 -12.04
CA ALA A 212 -18.80 15.01 -13.04
C ALA A 212 -18.56 16.41 -13.61
N GLU A 213 -17.30 16.82 -13.63
CA GLU A 213 -16.85 18.07 -14.22
C GLU A 213 -15.76 17.78 -15.26
N LYS A 214 -15.31 18.81 -15.98
CA LYS A 214 -14.28 18.63 -17.01
C LYS A 214 -12.95 18.21 -16.38
N GLY A 215 -12.66 16.91 -16.44
CA GLY A 215 -11.40 16.31 -15.98
C GLY A 215 -11.40 15.91 -14.51
N THR A 216 -12.46 16.20 -13.75
CA THR A 216 -12.59 15.90 -12.32
C THR A 216 -13.94 15.28 -12.01
N VAL A 217 -14.01 14.52 -10.94
CA VAL A 217 -15.24 13.93 -10.42
C VAL A 217 -15.32 14.12 -8.91
N HIS A 218 -16.53 14.25 -8.39
CA HIS A 218 -16.83 14.05 -6.99
C HIS A 218 -17.58 12.73 -6.86
N PHE A 219 -17.22 11.94 -5.86
CA PHE A 219 -17.86 10.66 -5.58
C PHE A 219 -18.20 10.54 -4.10
N GLU A 220 -19.19 9.70 -3.81
CA GLU A 220 -19.63 9.45 -2.44
C GLU A 220 -18.51 8.78 -1.64
N LEU A 221 -18.52 9.00 -0.33
CA LEU A 221 -17.55 8.48 0.63
C LEU A 221 -16.23 9.28 0.67
N GLY A 222 -15.76 9.48 1.91
CA GLY A 222 -14.61 10.29 2.24
C GLY A 222 -13.73 9.65 3.29
N LYS A 223 -13.05 10.48 4.08
CA LYS A 223 -12.18 10.06 5.19
C LYS A 223 -12.88 9.07 6.12
N LYS A 224 -14.17 9.24 6.43
CA LYS A 224 -14.87 8.32 7.33
C LYS A 224 -14.93 6.88 6.82
N MET A 225 -14.71 6.64 5.53
CA MET A 225 -14.65 5.31 4.91
C MET A 225 -13.21 4.87 4.59
N GLY A 226 -12.19 5.60 5.03
CA GLY A 226 -10.80 5.24 4.77
C GLY A 226 -10.28 5.63 3.39
N VAL A 227 -10.97 6.55 2.70
CA VAL A 227 -10.48 7.16 1.45
C VAL A 227 -9.35 8.14 1.77
N LYS A 228 -8.20 7.96 1.12
CA LYS A 228 -7.00 8.77 1.33
C LYS A 228 -6.58 9.45 0.03
N LEU A 229 -5.82 10.54 0.17
CA LEU A 229 -5.19 11.19 -0.98
C LEU A 229 -4.32 10.20 -1.74
N GLY A 230 -4.31 10.29 -3.07
CA GLY A 230 -3.56 9.39 -3.93
C GLY A 230 -4.12 7.97 -4.06
N ASP A 231 -5.21 7.62 -3.36
CA ASP A 231 -5.96 6.40 -3.68
C ASP A 231 -6.47 6.47 -5.13
N GLU A 232 -6.57 5.31 -5.78
CA GLU A 232 -7.03 5.19 -7.17
C GLU A 232 -8.35 4.43 -7.23
N TYR A 233 -9.20 4.84 -8.17
CA TYR A 233 -10.50 4.22 -8.42
C TYR A 233 -10.65 3.94 -9.91
N VAL A 234 -11.05 2.71 -10.24
CA VAL A 234 -11.45 2.35 -11.60
C VAL A 234 -12.92 2.67 -11.79
N VAL A 235 -13.26 3.20 -12.95
CA VAL A 235 -14.65 3.34 -13.39
C VAL A 235 -15.07 2.04 -14.05
N LEU A 236 -16.21 1.50 -13.63
CA LEU A 236 -16.78 0.28 -14.17
C LEU A 236 -17.73 0.59 -15.32
N SER A 237 -17.84 -0.32 -16.28
CA SER A 237 -18.93 -0.31 -17.27
C SER A 237 -20.28 -0.55 -16.62
N GLU A 238 -21.36 -0.27 -17.36
CA GLU A 238 -22.75 -0.48 -16.89
C GLU A 238 -23.04 -1.93 -16.49
N ASP A 239 -22.37 -2.89 -17.12
CA ASP A 239 -22.44 -4.32 -16.76
C ASP A 239 -21.63 -4.68 -15.49
N GLY A 240 -20.86 -3.74 -14.93
CA GLY A 240 -19.99 -3.92 -13.77
C GLY A 240 -18.72 -4.75 -14.02
N ARG A 241 -18.50 -5.24 -15.25
CA ARG A 241 -17.47 -6.26 -15.55
C ARG A 241 -16.17 -5.69 -16.12
N ARG A 242 -16.20 -4.53 -16.76
CA ARG A 242 -15.03 -3.96 -17.46
C ARG A 242 -14.61 -2.63 -16.84
N GLU A 243 -13.30 -2.45 -16.77
CA GLU A 243 -12.70 -1.17 -16.40
C GLU A 243 -12.64 -0.24 -17.62
N ILE A 244 -13.25 0.94 -17.49
CA ILE A 244 -13.38 1.92 -18.57
C ILE A 244 -12.69 3.24 -18.27
N GLY A 245 -12.28 3.49 -17.04
CA GLY A 245 -11.58 4.70 -16.64
C GLY A 245 -10.77 4.52 -15.37
N LEU A 246 -9.93 5.51 -15.08
CA LEU A 246 -9.12 5.58 -13.87
C LEU A 246 -9.14 7.00 -13.31
N ILE A 247 -9.33 7.09 -12.00
CA ILE A 247 -9.41 8.31 -11.22
C ILE A 247 -8.37 8.23 -10.11
N VAL A 248 -7.70 9.34 -9.79
CA VAL A 248 -6.83 9.48 -8.62
C VAL A 248 -7.42 10.52 -7.66
N VAL A 249 -7.46 10.21 -6.36
CA VAL A 249 -8.00 11.09 -5.32
C VAL A 249 -7.05 12.25 -5.06
N THR A 250 -7.55 13.48 -5.20
CA THR A 250 -6.76 14.70 -5.02
C THR A 250 -7.15 15.50 -3.79
N GLU A 251 -8.42 15.38 -3.37
CA GLU A 251 -8.97 16.01 -2.17
C GLU A 251 -9.96 15.02 -1.53
N THR A 252 -10.02 15.00 -0.20
CA THR A 252 -10.98 14.16 0.52
C THR A 252 -11.53 14.91 1.73
N GLU A 253 -12.84 14.88 1.87
CA GLU A 253 -13.59 15.43 3.00
C GLU A 253 -14.13 14.28 3.85
N SER A 254 -14.93 14.57 4.87
CA SER A 254 -15.48 13.53 5.75
C SER A 254 -16.33 12.50 4.99
N ASP A 255 -17.24 12.96 4.13
CA ASP A 255 -18.31 12.14 3.55
C ASP A 255 -18.28 12.05 2.01
N PHE A 256 -17.42 12.82 1.35
CA PHE A 256 -17.22 12.76 -0.10
C PHE A 256 -15.75 13.02 -0.44
N SER A 257 -15.36 12.65 -1.65
CA SER A 257 -14.01 12.87 -2.17
C SER A 257 -14.05 13.41 -3.58
N LYS A 258 -12.95 14.06 -3.98
CA LYS A 258 -12.73 14.58 -5.32
C LYS A 258 -11.54 13.89 -5.95
N GLY A 259 -11.75 13.42 -7.17
CA GLY A 259 -10.74 12.75 -7.95
C GLY A 259 -10.50 13.44 -9.29
N LEU A 260 -9.27 13.33 -9.77
CA LEU A 260 -8.88 13.72 -11.12
C LEU A 260 -8.98 12.51 -12.05
N ILE A 261 -9.62 12.70 -13.20
CA ILE A 261 -9.77 11.67 -14.22
C ILE A 261 -8.44 11.54 -15.00
N LEU A 262 -7.72 10.45 -14.79
CA LEU A 262 -6.49 10.16 -15.53
C LEU A 262 -6.79 9.72 -16.96
N TYR A 263 -7.80 8.85 -17.12
CA TYR A 263 -8.39 8.56 -18.43
C TYR A 263 -9.79 8.00 -18.27
N SER A 264 -10.58 8.11 -19.34
CA SER A 264 -11.84 7.38 -19.49
C SER A 264 -12.12 7.09 -20.96
N LYS A 265 -12.71 5.93 -21.25
CA LYS A 265 -13.17 5.53 -22.59
C LYS A 265 -14.47 6.22 -23.01
N LYS A 266 -15.29 6.64 -22.05
CA LYS A 266 -16.53 7.42 -22.27
C LYS A 266 -16.60 8.62 -21.31
N PRO A 267 -17.35 9.68 -21.62
CA PRO A 267 -17.66 10.72 -20.64
C PRO A 267 -18.25 10.09 -19.37
N LEU A 268 -17.79 10.55 -18.21
CA LEU A 268 -18.27 10.07 -16.92
C LEU A 268 -19.53 10.84 -16.54
N ASN A 269 -20.53 10.13 -16.05
CA ASN A 269 -21.82 10.67 -15.68
C ASN A 269 -22.10 10.45 -14.20
N LEU A 270 -23.09 11.19 -13.69
CA LEU A 270 -23.64 10.95 -12.36
C LEU A 270 -24.18 9.51 -12.28
N GLY A 271 -23.86 8.81 -11.19
CA GLY A 271 -24.25 7.43 -10.95
C GLY A 271 -23.32 6.38 -11.55
N ASP A 272 -22.30 6.75 -12.33
CA ASP A 272 -21.30 5.78 -12.79
C ASP A 272 -20.61 5.12 -11.59
N ALA A 273 -20.54 3.78 -11.59
CA ALA A 273 -19.96 3.01 -10.51
C ALA A 273 -18.44 3.03 -10.58
N ILE A 274 -17.82 3.26 -9.42
CA ILE A 274 -16.37 3.23 -9.26
C ILE A 274 -15.98 2.26 -8.15
N LYS A 275 -14.80 1.66 -8.31
CA LYS A 275 -14.24 0.68 -7.40
C LYS A 275 -12.80 1.06 -7.06
N GLU A 276 -12.46 1.02 -5.77
CA GLU A 276 -11.10 1.24 -5.27
C GLU A 276 -10.13 0.24 -5.89
N VAL A 277 -8.93 0.71 -6.22
CA VAL A 277 -7.82 -0.13 -6.65
C VAL A 277 -6.92 -0.44 -5.45
N PRO A 278 -6.79 -1.70 -5.03
CA PRO A 278 -6.01 -2.06 -3.86
C PRO A 278 -4.52 -2.16 -4.19
N HIS A 279 -3.87 -1.01 -4.40
CA HIS A 279 -2.41 -0.93 -4.48
C HIS A 279 -1.79 -0.64 -3.12
N GLY A 280 -0.55 -1.08 -2.96
CA GLY A 280 0.31 -0.69 -1.87
C GLY A 280 0.58 0.83 -1.86
N PRO A 281 1.13 1.34 -0.75
CA PRO A 281 1.28 2.79 -0.55
C PRO A 281 2.46 3.41 -1.31
N PHE A 282 3.07 2.68 -2.27
CA PHE A 282 4.28 3.10 -2.97
C PHE A 282 4.23 2.87 -4.48
N GLU A 283 4.90 3.76 -5.21
CA GLU A 283 5.28 3.61 -6.61
C GLU A 283 6.78 3.29 -6.71
N TYR A 284 7.14 2.33 -7.57
CA TYR A 284 8.52 1.90 -7.78
C TYR A 284 8.97 2.30 -9.18
N ARG A 285 9.93 3.21 -9.26
CA ARG A 285 10.48 3.69 -10.53
C ARG A 285 11.92 3.22 -10.71
N THR A 286 12.15 2.41 -11.74
CA THR A 286 13.49 2.06 -12.20
C THR A 286 13.88 2.97 -13.35
N TYR A 287 15.12 3.48 -13.33
CA TYR A 287 15.57 4.47 -14.31
C TYR A 287 17.04 4.33 -14.66
N ALA A 288 17.39 4.84 -15.85
CA ALA A 288 18.74 4.99 -16.35
C ALA A 288 18.94 6.41 -16.87
N LEU A 289 19.95 7.12 -16.37
CA LEU A 289 20.28 8.51 -16.72
C LEU A 289 21.66 8.58 -17.36
N GLY A 290 21.81 9.37 -18.41
CA GLY A 290 23.10 9.93 -18.78
C GLY A 290 23.39 11.17 -17.93
N GLU A 291 24.63 11.32 -17.49
CA GLU A 291 25.15 12.48 -16.77
C GLU A 291 26.24 13.16 -17.60
N PHE A 292 26.23 14.48 -17.69
CA PHE A 292 27.26 15.29 -18.35
C PHE A 292 27.39 16.63 -17.62
N GLY A 293 28.56 17.27 -17.59
CA GLY A 293 28.70 18.46 -16.75
C GLY A 293 30.08 19.07 -16.62
N LEU A 294 30.31 19.76 -15.50
CA LEU A 294 31.50 20.54 -15.20
C LEU A 294 32.02 20.25 -13.78
N PHE A 295 33.34 20.18 -13.62
CA PHE A 295 34.03 20.20 -12.33
C PHE A 295 34.49 21.62 -12.00
N PHE A 296 34.06 22.15 -10.86
CA PHE A 296 34.42 23.52 -10.47
C PHE A 296 35.84 23.64 -9.91
N ALA A 297 36.36 22.60 -9.27
CA ALA A 297 37.67 22.64 -8.61
C ALA A 297 38.86 22.53 -9.59
N GLU A 298 38.68 21.88 -10.74
CA GLU A 298 39.76 21.66 -11.72
C GLU A 298 39.58 22.44 -13.04
N ARG A 299 38.52 23.27 -13.19
CA ARG A 299 38.13 23.90 -14.47
C ARG A 299 38.15 22.90 -15.65
N GLY A 300 37.51 21.76 -15.46
CA GLY A 300 37.45 20.67 -16.45
C GLY A 300 36.02 20.27 -16.80
N LEU A 301 35.83 19.72 -18.01
CA LEU A 301 34.60 19.05 -18.40
C LEU A 301 34.49 17.71 -17.64
N TYR A 302 33.30 17.38 -17.18
CA TYR A 302 32.99 16.03 -16.70
C TYR A 302 32.89 15.11 -17.93
N ASP A 303 33.68 14.04 -17.98
CA ASP A 303 33.78 13.08 -19.11
C ASP A 303 32.48 12.33 -19.42
N GLY A 304 31.42 12.59 -18.68
CA GLY A 304 30.12 11.95 -18.81
C GLY A 304 30.06 10.62 -18.07
N GLY A 305 28.84 10.20 -17.75
CA GLY A 305 28.57 8.97 -17.02
C GLY A 305 27.15 8.48 -17.22
N GLY A 306 26.87 7.27 -16.72
CA GLY A 306 25.55 6.67 -16.67
C GLY A 306 25.17 6.34 -15.23
N THR A 307 23.94 6.64 -14.83
CA THR A 307 23.40 6.31 -13.51
C THR A 307 22.21 5.38 -13.65
N PHE A 308 22.19 4.30 -12.89
CA PHE A 308 21.06 3.37 -12.80
C PHE A 308 20.51 3.38 -11.39
N GLY A 309 19.20 3.44 -11.23
CA GLY A 309 18.61 3.53 -9.90
C GLY A 309 17.17 3.10 -9.79
N ILE A 310 16.74 2.96 -8.54
CA ILE A 310 15.37 2.70 -8.14
C ILE A 310 14.94 3.83 -7.20
N ASN A 311 13.84 4.50 -7.54
CA ASN A 311 13.18 5.51 -6.69
C ASN A 311 11.83 4.96 -6.23
N VAL A 312 11.58 5.00 -4.92
CA VAL A 312 10.34 4.59 -4.26
C VAL A 312 9.63 5.82 -3.75
N SER A 313 8.37 6.01 -4.14
CA SER A 313 7.61 7.23 -3.83
C SER A 313 6.28 6.91 -3.14
N GLY A 314 5.98 7.60 -2.05
CA GLY A 314 4.72 7.41 -1.31
C GLY A 314 3.52 7.91 -2.10
N THR A 315 2.51 7.07 -2.29
CA THR A 315 1.29 7.39 -3.06
C THR A 315 0.07 7.50 -2.19
N ARG A 316 -0.18 6.56 -1.28
CA ARG A 316 -1.37 6.58 -0.43
C ARG A 316 -1.17 7.52 0.75
N GLY A 317 -2.10 8.46 0.93
CA GLY A 317 -2.00 9.58 1.88
C GLY A 317 -1.30 10.82 1.32
N PHE A 318 -0.77 10.75 0.09
CA PHE A 318 0.02 11.83 -0.51
C PHE A 318 -0.43 12.11 -1.94
N TYR A 319 -0.65 13.37 -2.29
CA TYR A 319 -0.95 13.74 -3.68
C TYR A 319 0.05 14.77 -4.21
N ARG A 320 -0.07 16.04 -3.79
CA ARG A 320 0.80 17.13 -4.31
C ARG A 320 2.24 17.04 -3.84
N PHE A 321 2.46 16.57 -2.62
CA PHE A 321 3.77 16.41 -2.00
C PHE A 321 3.94 14.95 -1.63
N ARG A 322 4.87 14.25 -2.25
CA ARG A 322 5.09 12.80 -2.05
C ARG A 322 6.51 12.56 -1.55
N PRO A 323 6.71 11.92 -0.37
CA PRO A 323 8.04 11.55 0.06
C PRO A 323 8.61 10.51 -0.90
N CYS A 324 9.90 10.62 -1.21
CA CYS A 324 10.59 9.68 -2.07
C CYS A 324 11.99 9.34 -1.54
N PHE A 325 12.43 8.12 -1.77
CA PHE A 325 13.73 7.63 -1.37
C PHE A 325 14.18 6.51 -2.30
N GLY A 326 15.47 6.21 -2.32
CA GLY A 326 15.95 5.16 -3.19
C GLY A 326 17.45 5.01 -3.20
N ILE A 327 17.89 4.21 -4.15
CA ILE A 327 19.29 3.88 -4.37
C ILE A 327 19.65 4.03 -5.84
N GLU A 328 20.85 4.50 -6.13
CA GLU A 328 21.40 4.58 -7.48
C GLU A 328 22.90 4.24 -7.49
N MET A 329 23.40 3.76 -8.63
CA MET A 329 24.81 3.54 -8.92
C MET A 329 25.19 4.39 -10.11
N THR A 330 26.31 5.11 -10.01
CA THR A 330 26.82 5.99 -11.07
C THR A 330 28.12 5.41 -11.64
N PHE A 331 28.22 5.38 -12.96
CA PHE A 331 29.33 4.87 -13.74
C PHE A 331 29.87 5.96 -14.66
N ASP A 332 31.16 6.26 -14.60
CA ASP A 332 31.87 7.31 -15.34
C ASP A 332 33.31 6.88 -15.66
N SER A 333 34.13 7.79 -16.19
CA SER A 333 35.52 7.48 -16.57
C SER A 333 36.41 7.01 -15.41
N GLN A 334 36.06 7.37 -14.16
CA GLN A 334 36.79 6.92 -12.96
C GLN A 334 36.25 5.60 -12.40
N SER A 335 35.11 5.13 -12.89
CA SER A 335 34.43 3.97 -12.34
C SER A 335 35.20 2.65 -12.43
N PRO A 336 36.01 2.34 -13.48
CA PRO A 336 36.87 1.16 -13.44
C PRO A 336 37.84 1.16 -12.25
N LYS A 337 38.36 2.33 -11.88
CA LYS A 337 39.27 2.50 -10.75
C LYS A 337 38.51 2.39 -9.42
N ILE A 338 37.33 2.99 -9.31
CA ILE A 338 36.47 2.90 -8.12
C ILE A 338 35.97 1.47 -7.89
N LEU A 339 35.51 0.78 -8.95
CA LEU A 339 35.04 -0.60 -8.90
C LEU A 339 36.14 -1.59 -8.51
N SER A 340 37.41 -1.28 -8.78
CA SER A 340 38.54 -2.08 -8.26
C SER A 340 38.68 -2.03 -6.72
N ILE A 341 38.00 -1.08 -6.08
CA ILE A 341 38.02 -0.86 -4.63
C ILE A 341 36.66 -1.25 -4.02
N GLY A 342 35.55 -0.94 -4.69
CA GLY A 342 34.21 -1.36 -4.29
C GLY A 342 33.10 -0.78 -5.17
N ALA A 343 31.85 -1.16 -4.89
CA ALA A 343 30.67 -0.67 -5.61
C ALA A 343 30.28 0.75 -5.14
N PRO A 344 30.19 1.76 -6.03
CA PRO A 344 29.72 3.09 -5.67
C PRO A 344 28.19 3.10 -5.55
N ILE A 345 27.69 3.10 -4.31
CA ILE A 345 26.26 3.14 -3.99
C ILE A 345 25.90 4.54 -3.51
N THR A 346 24.86 5.10 -4.10
CA THR A 346 24.25 6.36 -3.66
C THR A 346 22.89 6.06 -3.07
N ILE A 347 22.68 6.48 -1.82
CA ILE A 347 21.36 6.53 -1.20
C ILE A 347 20.82 7.94 -1.32
N PHE A 348 19.52 8.09 -1.52
CA PHE A 348 18.89 9.41 -1.59
C PHE A 348 17.52 9.43 -0.92
N GLY A 349 17.14 10.62 -0.45
CA GLY A 349 15.85 10.91 0.16
C GLY A 349 15.41 12.32 -0.15
N GLY A 350 14.11 12.53 -0.34
CA GLY A 350 13.57 13.83 -0.68
C GLY A 350 12.07 13.79 -0.91
N ALA A 351 11.60 14.66 -1.79
CA ALA A 351 10.19 14.79 -2.10
C ALA A 351 9.93 15.17 -3.55
N GLU A 352 8.82 14.66 -4.06
CA GLU A 352 8.21 15.06 -5.30
C GLU A 352 7.22 16.20 -5.01
N ILE A 353 7.37 17.31 -5.72
CA ILE A 353 6.75 18.59 -5.43
C ILE A 353 5.90 19.01 -6.61
N GLY A 354 4.58 18.93 -6.47
CA GLY A 354 3.64 19.33 -7.50
C GLY A 354 3.31 18.22 -8.50
N ASN A 355 2.93 17.04 -7.98
CA ASN A 355 2.39 15.94 -8.77
C ASN A 355 1.20 16.40 -9.63
N THR A 356 1.46 16.62 -10.91
CA THR A 356 0.51 17.23 -11.83
C THR A 356 0.19 16.26 -12.94
N TYR A 357 -1.10 16.01 -13.17
CA TYR A 357 -1.57 15.17 -14.25
C TYR A 357 -2.33 15.99 -15.28
N LEU A 358 -2.00 15.76 -16.54
CA LEU A 358 -2.73 16.18 -17.72
C LEU A 358 -3.27 14.90 -18.39
N ARG A 359 -4.40 14.40 -17.89
CA ARG A 359 -4.91 13.05 -18.19
C ARG A 359 -3.85 11.98 -17.86
N ARG A 360 -3.39 11.24 -18.86
CA ARG A 360 -2.39 10.16 -18.72
C ARG A 360 -0.96 10.67 -18.59
N LEU A 361 -0.70 11.93 -18.95
CA LEU A 361 0.61 12.54 -18.82
C LEU A 361 0.78 13.05 -17.38
N GLN A 362 1.85 12.65 -16.72
CA GLN A 362 2.24 13.10 -15.38
C GLN A 362 3.51 13.93 -15.50
N ILE A 363 3.53 15.08 -14.83
CA ILE A 363 4.68 15.96 -14.65
C ILE A 363 4.97 16.05 -13.16
N LEU A 364 6.20 15.76 -12.79
CA LEU A 364 6.56 15.50 -11.40
C LEU A 364 7.95 16.08 -11.09
N PRO A 365 8.00 17.37 -10.72
CA PRO A 365 9.21 17.99 -10.18
C PRO A 365 9.63 17.29 -8.89
N THR A 366 10.93 17.07 -8.70
CA THR A 366 11.47 16.30 -7.57
C THR A 366 12.77 16.91 -7.09
N ILE A 367 12.95 16.97 -5.77
CA ILE A 367 14.18 17.39 -5.10
C ILE A 367 14.61 16.30 -4.12
N GLN A 368 15.88 15.91 -4.19
CA GLN A 368 16.47 14.85 -3.39
C GLN A 368 17.84 15.27 -2.84
N PHE A 369 18.12 14.88 -1.60
CA PHE A 369 19.46 14.88 -1.04
C PHE A 369 20.06 13.50 -1.26
N TYR A 370 21.31 13.44 -1.70
CA TYR A 370 22.01 12.18 -1.94
C TYR A 370 23.31 12.10 -1.17
N TYR A 371 23.67 10.87 -0.82
CA TYR A 371 24.94 10.53 -0.19
C TYR A 371 25.51 9.29 -0.89
N THR A 372 26.73 9.40 -1.38
CA THR A 372 27.44 8.36 -2.12
C THR A 372 28.55 7.78 -1.26
N MET A 373 28.61 6.45 -1.22
CA MET A 373 29.60 5.66 -0.52
C MET A 373 30.16 4.57 -1.44
N ILE A 374 31.41 4.17 -1.22
CA ILE A 374 32.00 3.01 -1.89
C ILE A 374 31.91 1.83 -0.93
N VAL A 375 31.13 0.83 -1.33
CA VAL A 375 30.93 -0.41 -0.58
C VAL A 375 31.92 -1.45 -1.07
N THR A 376 32.86 -1.80 -0.21
CA THR A 376 33.95 -2.75 -0.47
C THR A 376 33.51 -4.19 -0.19
N ASP A 377 34.14 -5.17 -0.85
CA ASP A 377 33.82 -6.60 -0.70
C ASP A 377 34.23 -7.21 0.66
N SER A 378 35.02 -6.46 1.46
CA SER A 378 35.43 -6.91 2.79
C SER A 378 34.34 -6.60 3.82
N LYS A 379 33.76 -7.65 4.41
CA LYS A 379 32.77 -7.65 5.51
C LYS A 379 33.16 -6.85 6.77
N LYS A 380 34.39 -6.31 6.83
CA LYS A 380 34.95 -5.59 7.98
C LYS A 380 35.28 -4.11 7.70
N SER A 381 35.12 -3.62 6.48
CA SER A 381 35.46 -2.22 6.17
C SER A 381 34.23 -1.31 6.15
N ILE A 382 34.35 -0.20 6.87
CA ILE A 382 33.38 0.89 6.86
C ILE A 382 33.28 1.44 5.42
N PRO A 383 32.07 1.63 4.87
CA PRO A 383 31.89 2.23 3.55
C PRO A 383 32.62 3.57 3.43
N ILE A 384 33.36 3.77 2.35
CA ILE A 384 34.19 4.97 2.17
C ILE A 384 33.29 6.11 1.68
N PRO A 385 33.18 7.25 2.39
CA PRO A 385 32.45 8.42 1.91
C PRO A 385 33.01 8.90 0.56
N ALA A 386 32.16 9.04 -0.45
CA ALA A 386 32.58 9.41 -1.80
C ALA A 386 31.98 10.73 -2.28
N GLY A 387 30.78 11.09 -1.82
CA GLY A 387 30.20 12.39 -2.13
C GLY A 387 28.85 12.63 -1.46
N ALA A 388 28.41 13.86 -1.47
CA ALA A 388 27.08 14.24 -1.02
C ALA A 388 26.58 15.47 -1.78
N GLY A 389 25.26 15.61 -1.90
CA GLY A 389 24.71 16.77 -2.58
C GLY A 389 23.21 16.75 -2.76
N LEU A 390 22.78 17.52 -3.77
CA LEU A 390 21.40 17.78 -4.14
C LEU A 390 21.16 17.35 -5.59
N LYS A 391 20.01 16.73 -5.82
CA LYS A 391 19.50 16.35 -7.14
C LYS A 391 18.12 16.98 -7.31
N ALA A 392 17.94 17.76 -8.37
CA ALA A 392 16.67 18.37 -8.73
C ALA A 392 16.34 18.01 -10.18
N PHE A 393 15.16 17.44 -10.42
CA PHE A 393 14.77 16.99 -11.76
C PHE A 393 13.26 17.06 -11.94
N VAL A 394 12.82 17.04 -13.18
CA VAL A 394 11.42 16.85 -13.55
C VAL A 394 11.29 15.48 -14.20
N HIS A 395 10.43 14.65 -13.62
CA HIS A 395 10.01 13.40 -14.24
C HIS A 395 8.75 13.65 -15.07
N ILE A 396 8.79 13.26 -16.34
CA ILE A 396 7.64 13.31 -17.23
C ILE A 396 7.31 11.89 -17.65
N SER A 397 6.11 11.42 -17.34
CA SER A 397 5.70 10.04 -17.67
C SER A 397 4.30 9.95 -18.24
N PHE A 398 4.05 8.87 -18.98
CA PHE A 398 2.77 8.53 -19.57
C PHE A 398 2.24 7.22 -18.97
N LEU A 399 1.00 7.26 -18.50
CA LEU A 399 0.28 6.10 -17.97
C LEU A 399 -0.20 5.20 -19.11
N VAL A 400 0.48 4.06 -19.28
CA VAL A 400 0.17 3.06 -20.31
C VAL A 400 -1.00 2.19 -19.85
N THR A 401 -0.88 1.61 -18.65
CA THR A 401 -1.93 0.85 -17.97
C THR A 401 -2.14 1.44 -16.58
N LYS A 402 -3.19 1.02 -15.85
CA LYS A 402 -3.42 1.51 -14.48
C LYS A 402 -2.21 1.32 -13.55
N ASN A 403 -1.35 0.33 -13.81
CA ASN A 403 -0.24 -0.06 -12.93
C ASN A 403 1.15 0.23 -13.53
N PHE A 404 1.22 0.74 -14.76
CA PHE A 404 2.48 0.92 -15.47
C PHE A 404 2.57 2.30 -16.16
N LYS A 405 3.68 3.00 -15.91
CA LYS A 405 4.04 4.25 -16.57
C LYS A 405 5.41 4.12 -17.23
N ILE A 406 5.60 4.82 -18.34
CA ILE A 406 6.90 5.00 -18.98
C ILE A 406 7.20 6.48 -19.08
N GLY A 407 8.45 6.89 -18.86
CA GLY A 407 8.79 8.30 -18.84
C GLY A 407 10.29 8.57 -18.92
N GLY A 408 10.61 9.85 -18.79
CA GLY A 408 11.98 10.33 -18.72
C GLY A 408 12.19 11.34 -17.61
N ASP A 409 13.44 11.46 -17.20
CA ASP A 409 13.91 12.43 -16.22
C ASP A 409 14.82 13.43 -16.94
N VAL A 410 14.67 14.71 -16.62
CA VAL A 410 15.63 15.75 -16.99
C VAL A 410 15.89 16.62 -15.77
N GLY A 411 17.15 16.86 -15.44
CA GLY A 411 17.50 17.59 -14.24
C GLY A 411 18.97 17.91 -14.06
N VAL A 412 19.31 18.22 -12.82
CA VAL A 412 20.63 18.66 -12.38
C VAL A 412 20.98 17.97 -11.06
N LYS A 413 22.24 17.59 -10.92
CA LYS A 413 22.86 17.05 -9.70
C LYS A 413 24.05 17.93 -9.36
N THR A 414 24.12 18.39 -8.12
CA THR A 414 25.21 19.26 -7.63
C THR A 414 25.64 18.83 -6.25
N GLY A 415 26.92 18.95 -5.92
CA GLY A 415 27.41 18.51 -4.62
C GLY A 415 28.93 18.54 -4.49
N ALA A 416 29.40 17.95 -3.41
CA ALA A 416 30.82 17.75 -3.14
C ALA A 416 31.21 16.29 -3.41
N THR A 417 32.39 16.11 -3.99
CA THR A 417 33.09 14.84 -4.05
C THR A 417 34.14 14.81 -2.94
N PHE A 418 34.37 13.64 -2.34
CA PHE A 418 35.31 13.45 -1.22
C PHE A 418 36.48 12.52 -1.58
N TYR A 419 36.30 11.67 -2.59
CA TYR A 419 37.17 10.54 -2.87
C TYR A 419 38.50 10.89 -3.56
N ASN A 420 38.59 12.04 -4.25
CA ASN A 420 39.81 12.53 -4.92
C ASN A 420 40.13 13.99 -4.54
N GLY A 421 39.78 14.40 -3.31
CA GLY A 421 39.83 15.79 -2.85
C GLY A 421 38.46 16.45 -2.78
N ILE A 422 38.36 17.60 -2.11
CA ILE A 422 37.10 18.35 -1.98
C ILE A 422 36.88 19.15 -3.27
N GLY A 423 35.99 18.67 -4.13
CA GLY A 423 35.63 19.33 -5.38
C GLY A 423 34.12 19.46 -5.57
N GLY A 424 33.67 20.62 -6.03
CA GLY A 424 32.29 20.85 -6.42
C GLY A 424 31.97 20.27 -7.79
N ILE A 425 30.83 19.59 -7.91
CA ILE A 425 30.31 19.05 -9.17
C ILE A 425 28.99 19.70 -9.56
N LEU A 426 28.80 19.97 -10.84
CA LEU A 426 27.50 20.25 -11.45
C LEU A 426 27.32 19.34 -12.66
N ARG A 427 26.30 18.47 -12.60
CA ARG A 427 25.96 17.51 -13.64
C ARG A 427 24.54 17.74 -14.10
N PHE A 428 24.33 17.84 -15.39
CA PHE A 428 23.03 17.72 -16.01
C PHE A 428 22.72 16.24 -16.19
N THR A 429 21.47 15.86 -15.94
CA THR A 429 21.01 14.48 -16.04
C THR A 429 19.84 14.41 -17.01
N ALA A 430 19.85 13.40 -17.87
CA ALA A 430 18.74 13.10 -18.76
C ALA A 430 18.62 11.60 -18.95
N GLY A 431 17.41 11.06 -18.95
CA GLY A 431 17.26 9.62 -19.09
C GLY A 431 15.84 9.14 -19.16
N ILE A 432 15.69 7.82 -19.10
CA ILE A 432 14.43 7.11 -19.22
C ILE A 432 14.21 6.20 -18.02
N GLY A 433 12.94 5.92 -17.75
CA GLY A 433 12.55 4.97 -16.72
C GLY A 433 11.13 4.50 -16.90
N PHE A 434 10.79 3.50 -16.09
CA PHE A 434 9.43 3.01 -15.98
C PHE A 434 9.03 2.91 -14.52
N THR A 435 7.74 3.09 -14.26
CA THR A 435 7.17 3.06 -12.90
C THR A 435 6.12 1.96 -12.82
N ILE A 436 6.21 1.15 -11.78
CA ILE A 436 5.25 0.10 -11.45
C ILE A 436 4.52 0.50 -10.16
N LYS A 437 3.20 0.31 -10.16
CA LYS A 437 2.34 0.36 -8.97
C LYS A 437 2.05 -1.07 -8.55
N LEU A 438 2.42 -1.44 -7.33
CA LEU A 438 2.22 -2.78 -6.77
C LEU A 438 1.07 -2.77 -5.78
#